data_AF-A0AA96VNE6-F1
#
_entry.id   AF-A0AA96VNE6-F1
#
_cell.length_a   1.000
_cell.length_b   1.000
_cell.length_c   1.000
_cell.angle_alpha   90.00
_cell.angle_beta   90.00
_cell.angle_gamma   90.00
#
_symmetry.space_group_name_H-M   'P 1'
#
loop_
_entity.id
_entity.type
_entity.pdbx_description
1 polymer ?
#
loop_
_entity_poly.entity_id
_entity_poly.type
_entity_poly.pdbx_seq_one_letter_code
_entity_poly.pdbx_strand_id
1 'polypeptide(L)'
;MPTKYSKIRQKHLSKRKHRSKFQKASLSILTPLFSLGLWYVLNTISISIQPVISTIFPSHVQMSYSLFFAFLYSSLVLALTLTLWFWWKILFNEKFTWWKPSSLLFIFLPVVPVFLLARYEAAFHTPKAPLIISHRALNDHHAIENTVEALQLASKSQPDYIEIDLWETADLEFIAFHDASLINWAGVDYRPHDLTLANLTETIITDATGYSAKIASFDQILTEARAQNQKLLIDFKTSAQDSSQMVDNFMKKYQASFENEGHQLQSADPHFINAILKYAPKFETYLLMSAPPEIELPNLTGYSVPLDQLTDELLNYIRKSGKSFYVWTVNTPEGVQQADTIEVDGIITDYPTRTQTVLSSLSQANKYTKLYQEQLQYFKIFPIQEQ
;
A
#
# COMPACT_ATOMS: atom_id res chain seq x y z
N MET A 1 -49.10 -52.93 -39.76
CA MET A 1 -49.09 -53.32 -38.33
C MET A 1 -47.77 -52.92 -37.70
N PRO A 2 -47.74 -52.26 -36.52
CA PRO A 2 -46.49 -51.89 -35.87
C PRO A 2 -45.76 -53.16 -35.41
N THR A 3 -44.48 -53.32 -35.76
CA THR A 3 -43.66 -54.48 -35.40
C THR A 3 -43.58 -54.63 -33.88
N LYS A 4 -43.42 -55.87 -33.38
CA LYS A 4 -43.35 -56.22 -31.94
C LYS A 4 -42.32 -55.36 -31.17
N TYR A 5 -41.26 -54.90 -31.86
CA TYR A 5 -40.26 -53.95 -31.37
C TYR A 5 -40.80 -52.54 -31.08
N SER A 6 -41.70 -52.00 -31.92
CA SER A 6 -42.31 -50.67 -31.71
C SER A 6 -43.20 -50.63 -30.46
N LYS A 7 -43.92 -51.72 -30.17
CA LYS A 7 -44.76 -51.84 -28.97
C LYS A 7 -43.94 -51.96 -27.69
N ILE A 8 -42.78 -52.62 -27.73
CA ILE A 8 -41.86 -52.71 -26.57
C ILE A 8 -41.22 -51.34 -26.28
N ARG A 9 -40.84 -50.59 -27.31
CA ARG A 9 -40.29 -49.23 -27.16
C ARG A 9 -41.33 -48.24 -26.61
N GLN A 10 -42.58 -48.32 -27.06
CA GLN A 10 -43.68 -47.52 -26.49
C GLN A 10 -44.03 -47.93 -25.05
N LYS A 11 -44.01 -49.23 -24.72
CA LYS A 11 -44.29 -49.72 -23.36
C LYS A 11 -43.18 -49.39 -22.34
N HIS A 12 -41.94 -49.24 -22.81
CA HIS A 12 -40.84 -48.70 -21.99
C HIS A 12 -40.87 -47.17 -21.86
N LEU A 13 -41.45 -46.45 -22.82
CA LEU A 13 -41.69 -45.00 -22.73
C LEU A 13 -42.87 -44.66 -21.80
N SER A 14 -43.87 -45.55 -21.69
CA SER A 14 -45.11 -45.33 -20.92
C SER A 14 -45.02 -45.68 -19.42
N LYS A 15 -43.87 -46.14 -18.92
CA LYS A 15 -43.61 -46.34 -17.47
C LYS A 15 -42.67 -45.28 -16.88
N ARG A 16 -42.64 -44.08 -17.45
CA ARG A 16 -41.98 -42.94 -16.80
C ARG A 16 -42.92 -42.41 -15.72
N LYS A 17 -42.60 -42.69 -14.45
CA LYS A 17 -43.19 -41.95 -13.32
C LYS A 17 -42.84 -40.48 -13.51
N HIS A 18 -43.77 -39.69 -14.04
CA HIS A 18 -43.66 -38.24 -14.03
C HIS A 18 -43.61 -37.79 -12.57
N ARG A 19 -42.61 -36.98 -12.22
CA ARG A 19 -42.54 -36.33 -10.90
C ARG A 19 -43.82 -35.53 -10.70
N SER A 20 -44.42 -35.65 -9.52
CA SER A 20 -45.59 -34.83 -9.17
C SER A 20 -45.22 -33.35 -9.17
N LYS A 21 -46.21 -32.45 -9.32
CA LYS A 21 -45.99 -31.00 -9.21
C LYS A 21 -45.29 -30.64 -7.89
N PHE A 22 -45.70 -31.29 -6.81
CA PHE A 22 -45.09 -31.14 -5.48
C PHE A 22 -43.61 -31.57 -5.50
N GLN A 23 -43.28 -32.74 -6.03
CA GLN A 23 -41.90 -33.20 -6.13
C GLN A 23 -41.02 -32.26 -6.97
N LYS A 24 -41.55 -31.70 -8.06
CA LYS A 24 -40.83 -30.71 -8.85
C LYS A 24 -40.59 -29.42 -8.07
N ALA A 25 -41.60 -28.93 -7.35
CA ALA A 25 -41.48 -27.75 -6.51
C ALA A 25 -40.44 -27.97 -5.39
N SER A 26 -40.54 -29.07 -4.65
CA SER A 26 -39.58 -29.41 -3.58
C SER A 26 -38.16 -29.52 -4.10
N LEU A 27 -37.93 -30.23 -5.21
CA LEU A 27 -36.58 -30.35 -5.80
C LEU A 27 -36.05 -29.03 -6.34
N SER A 28 -36.91 -28.17 -6.89
CA SER A 28 -36.53 -26.84 -7.36
C SER A 28 -36.07 -25.94 -6.20
N ILE A 29 -36.65 -26.10 -5.00
CA ILE A 29 -36.22 -25.36 -3.82
C ILE A 29 -34.96 -25.99 -3.18
N LEU A 30 -34.92 -27.32 -3.06
CA LEU A 30 -33.82 -28.02 -2.37
C LEU A 30 -32.48 -27.94 -3.12
N THR A 31 -32.50 -27.91 -4.45
CA THR A 31 -31.28 -27.85 -5.27
C THR A 31 -30.42 -26.60 -5.00
N PRO A 32 -30.94 -25.36 -5.13
CA PRO A 32 -30.16 -24.15 -4.85
C PRO A 32 -29.70 -24.11 -3.40
N LEU A 33 -30.55 -24.52 -2.45
CA LEU A 33 -30.19 -24.58 -1.03
C LEU A 33 -29.00 -25.51 -0.80
N PHE A 34 -29.00 -26.68 -1.43
CA PHE A 34 -27.90 -27.63 -1.32
C PHE A 34 -26.61 -27.10 -1.98
N SER A 35 -26.70 -26.56 -3.21
CA SER A 35 -25.54 -26.03 -3.93
C SER A 35 -24.92 -24.83 -3.23
N LEU A 36 -25.74 -23.89 -2.74
CA LEU A 36 -25.28 -22.74 -1.97
C LEU A 36 -24.77 -23.16 -0.59
N GLY A 37 -25.40 -24.13 0.06
CA GLY A 37 -24.93 -24.69 1.33
C GLY A 37 -23.57 -25.38 1.19
N LEU A 38 -23.35 -26.13 0.12
CA LEU A 38 -22.05 -26.75 -0.17
C LEU A 38 -20.99 -25.68 -0.47
N TRP A 39 -21.31 -24.68 -1.30
CA TRP A 39 -20.42 -23.55 -1.56
C TRP A 39 -20.04 -22.82 -0.27
N TYR A 40 -21.02 -22.57 0.60
CA TYR A 40 -20.83 -21.95 1.89
C TYR A 40 -19.86 -22.76 2.76
N VAL A 41 -20.10 -24.06 2.93
CA VAL A 41 -19.23 -24.95 3.74
C VAL A 41 -17.79 -24.97 3.19
N LEU A 42 -17.62 -25.08 1.87
CA LEU A 42 -16.29 -25.08 1.25
C LEU A 42 -15.54 -23.77 1.49
N ASN A 43 -16.23 -22.63 1.39
CA ASN A 43 -15.62 -21.33 1.64
C ASN A 43 -15.37 -21.10 3.13
N THR A 44 -16.21 -21.61 4.04
CA THR A 44 -15.92 -21.59 5.48
C THR A 44 -14.64 -22.38 5.81
N ILE A 45 -14.46 -23.57 5.22
CA ILE A 45 -13.22 -24.34 5.36
C ILE A 45 -12.03 -23.55 4.80
N SER A 46 -12.22 -22.93 3.62
CA SER A 46 -11.21 -22.08 2.99
C SER A 46 -10.76 -20.94 3.91
N ILE A 47 -11.69 -20.29 4.60
CA ILE A 47 -11.43 -19.22 5.57
C ILE A 47 -10.58 -19.71 6.73
N SER A 48 -10.88 -20.89 7.28
CA SER A 48 -10.13 -21.43 8.42
C SER A 48 -8.72 -21.89 8.04
N ILE A 49 -8.50 -22.30 6.79
CA ILE A 49 -7.23 -22.85 6.33
C ILE A 49 -6.29 -21.76 5.79
N GLN A 50 -6.81 -20.71 5.15
CA GLN A 50 -6.00 -19.69 4.48
C GLN A 50 -4.97 -19.01 5.41
N PRO A 51 -5.30 -18.64 6.67
CA PRO A 51 -4.33 -18.05 7.59
C PRO A 51 -3.21 -19.03 7.93
N VAL A 52 -3.56 -20.30 8.19
CA VAL A 52 -2.59 -21.37 8.51
C VAL A 52 -1.60 -21.58 7.35
N ILE A 53 -2.10 -21.64 6.11
CA ILE A 53 -1.23 -21.75 4.93
C ILE A 53 -0.31 -20.53 4.80
N SER A 54 -0.84 -19.34 5.07
CA SER A 54 -0.07 -18.10 4.99
C SER A 54 1.04 -18.03 6.04
N THR A 55 0.81 -18.57 7.23
CA THR A 55 1.83 -18.71 8.28
C THR A 55 2.89 -19.74 7.93
N ILE A 56 2.53 -20.87 7.33
CA ILE A 56 3.48 -21.93 6.95
C ILE A 56 4.34 -21.52 5.74
N PHE A 57 3.77 -20.77 4.79
CA PHE A 57 4.43 -20.38 3.54
C PHE A 57 4.45 -18.85 3.33
N PRO A 58 5.16 -18.08 4.19
CA PRO A 58 5.15 -16.62 4.17
C PRO A 58 5.66 -16.01 2.85
N SER A 59 6.60 -16.68 2.16
CA SER A 59 7.09 -16.26 0.84
C SER A 59 6.09 -16.45 -0.30
N HIS A 60 4.98 -17.15 -0.07
CA HIS A 60 3.97 -17.47 -1.08
C HIS A 60 2.59 -16.88 -0.75
N VAL A 61 2.49 -15.97 0.22
CA VAL A 61 1.20 -15.48 0.73
C VAL A 61 0.39 -14.76 -0.36
N GLN A 62 1.03 -13.94 -1.19
CA GLN A 62 0.36 -13.31 -2.32
C GLN A 62 -0.26 -14.35 -3.27
N MET A 63 0.51 -15.39 -3.60
CA MET A 63 0.04 -16.46 -4.48
C MET A 63 -1.12 -17.22 -3.83
N SER A 64 -1.01 -17.56 -2.54
CA SER A 64 -2.06 -18.28 -1.81
C SER A 64 -3.35 -17.45 -1.75
N TYR A 65 -3.28 -16.17 -1.41
CA TYR A 65 -4.40 -15.23 -1.44
C TYR A 65 -5.08 -15.21 -2.82
N SER A 66 -4.31 -15.03 -3.90
CA SER A 66 -4.88 -14.96 -5.26
C SER A 66 -5.64 -16.24 -5.65
N LEU A 67 -5.17 -17.41 -5.19
CA LEU A 67 -5.82 -18.70 -5.44
C LEU A 67 -7.10 -18.84 -4.63
N PHE A 68 -7.09 -18.47 -3.35
CA PHE A 68 -8.27 -18.52 -2.48
C PHE A 68 -9.36 -17.53 -2.93
N PHE A 69 -8.96 -16.31 -3.29
CA PHE A 69 -9.86 -15.31 -3.84
C PHE A 69 -10.48 -15.79 -5.17
N ALA A 70 -9.67 -16.32 -6.09
CA ALA A 70 -10.19 -16.87 -7.34
C ALA A 70 -11.12 -18.08 -7.11
N PHE A 71 -10.82 -18.92 -6.12
CA PHE A 71 -11.67 -20.04 -5.72
C PHE A 71 -13.04 -19.56 -5.20
N LEU A 72 -13.08 -18.53 -4.36
CA LEU A 72 -14.33 -17.97 -3.80
C LEU A 72 -15.35 -17.62 -4.89
N TYR A 73 -14.94 -16.82 -5.88
CA TYR A 73 -15.82 -16.37 -6.97
C TYR A 73 -16.11 -17.48 -7.99
N SER A 74 -15.09 -18.24 -8.39
CA SER A 74 -15.25 -19.30 -9.38
C SER A 74 -16.14 -20.45 -8.87
N SER A 75 -16.06 -20.78 -7.57
CA SER A 75 -16.90 -21.79 -6.93
C SER A 75 -18.36 -21.34 -6.77
N LEU A 76 -18.61 -20.03 -6.63
CA LEU A 76 -19.98 -19.48 -6.64
C LEU A 76 -20.61 -19.62 -8.03
N VAL A 77 -19.86 -19.27 -9.08
CA VAL A 77 -20.30 -19.45 -10.47
C VAL A 77 -20.58 -20.93 -10.76
N LEU A 78 -19.71 -21.83 -10.27
CA LEU A 78 -19.92 -23.28 -10.36
C LEU A 78 -21.22 -23.71 -9.64
N ALA A 79 -21.48 -23.22 -8.43
CA ALA A 79 -22.69 -23.56 -7.68
C ALA A 79 -23.97 -23.08 -8.39
N LEU A 80 -23.96 -21.87 -8.94
CA LEU A 80 -25.08 -21.30 -9.69
C LEU A 80 -25.33 -22.03 -11.01
N THR A 81 -24.28 -22.33 -11.77
CA THR A 81 -24.39 -23.06 -13.05
C THR A 81 -24.90 -24.49 -12.84
N LEU A 82 -24.41 -25.20 -11.82
CA LEU A 82 -24.93 -26.51 -11.45
C LEU A 82 -26.40 -26.44 -11.02
N THR A 83 -26.78 -25.43 -10.23
CA THR A 83 -28.17 -25.22 -9.81
C THR A 83 -29.10 -25.06 -11.00
N LEU A 84 -28.77 -24.15 -11.93
CA LEU A 84 -29.55 -23.91 -13.14
C LEU A 84 -29.65 -25.16 -14.02
N TRP A 85 -28.55 -25.90 -14.14
CA TRP A 85 -28.53 -27.16 -14.89
C TRP A 85 -29.46 -28.21 -14.28
N PHE A 86 -29.40 -28.42 -12.96
CA PHE A 86 -30.30 -29.33 -12.26
C PHE A 86 -31.76 -28.89 -12.40
N TRP A 87 -32.06 -27.60 -12.28
CA TRP A 87 -33.38 -27.02 -12.48
C TRP A 87 -33.94 -27.33 -13.86
N TRP A 88 -33.15 -27.12 -14.91
CA TRP A 88 -33.52 -27.46 -16.28
C TRP A 88 -33.96 -28.93 -16.39
N LYS A 89 -33.15 -29.85 -15.86
CA LYS A 89 -33.46 -31.29 -15.88
C LYS A 89 -34.74 -31.61 -15.12
N ILE A 90 -35.01 -30.95 -14.00
CA ILE A 90 -36.21 -31.16 -13.19
C ILE A 90 -37.47 -30.63 -13.88
N LEU A 91 -37.42 -29.39 -14.39
CA LEU A 91 -38.55 -28.73 -15.04
C LEU A 91 -38.99 -29.50 -16.28
N PHE A 92 -38.02 -29.85 -17.15
CA PHE A 92 -38.27 -30.49 -18.44
C PHE A 92 -38.29 -32.04 -18.40
N ASN A 93 -38.15 -32.65 -17.21
CA ASN A 93 -38.12 -34.12 -17.03
C ASN A 93 -37.10 -34.84 -17.94
N GLU A 94 -35.96 -34.18 -18.20
CA GLU A 94 -34.89 -34.79 -18.96
C GLU A 94 -34.20 -35.90 -18.15
N LYS A 95 -33.62 -36.89 -18.85
CA LYS A 95 -32.85 -37.94 -18.18
C LYS A 95 -31.61 -37.33 -17.51
N PHE A 96 -31.35 -37.77 -16.28
CA PHE A 96 -30.06 -37.62 -15.62
C PHE A 96 -29.07 -38.59 -16.26
N THR A 97 -28.55 -38.21 -17.42
CA THR A 97 -27.40 -38.89 -18.02
C THR A 97 -26.13 -38.26 -17.48
N TRP A 98 -25.22 -39.07 -16.97
CA TRP A 98 -23.88 -38.60 -16.60
C TRP A 98 -23.22 -37.88 -17.77
N TRP A 99 -22.39 -36.89 -17.43
CA TRP A 99 -21.84 -35.91 -18.36
C TRP A 99 -21.16 -36.59 -19.56
N LYS A 100 -21.55 -36.18 -20.78
CA LYS A 100 -20.62 -36.27 -21.91
C LYS A 100 -19.52 -35.24 -21.67
N PRO A 101 -18.28 -35.45 -22.15
CA PRO A 101 -17.19 -34.47 -21.99
C PRO A 101 -17.59 -33.05 -22.43
N SER A 102 -18.40 -32.92 -23.48
CA SER A 102 -18.94 -31.64 -23.97
C SER A 102 -19.82 -30.90 -22.97
N SER A 103 -20.48 -31.61 -22.05
CA SER A 103 -21.30 -30.99 -21.01
C SER A 103 -20.44 -30.35 -19.93
N LEU A 104 -19.27 -30.94 -19.61
CA LEU A 104 -18.33 -30.35 -18.64
C LEU A 104 -17.83 -28.99 -19.14
N LEU A 105 -17.67 -28.85 -20.45
CA LEU A 105 -17.32 -27.59 -21.11
C LEU A 105 -18.31 -26.46 -20.75
N PHE A 106 -19.61 -26.71 -20.70
CA PHE A 106 -20.60 -25.68 -20.31
C PHE A 106 -20.52 -25.25 -18.85
N ILE A 107 -20.05 -26.12 -17.95
CA ILE A 107 -19.82 -25.75 -16.55
C ILE A 107 -18.52 -24.97 -16.42
N PHE A 108 -17.44 -25.45 -17.03
CA PHE A 108 -16.11 -24.87 -16.84
C PHE A 108 -15.86 -23.63 -17.69
N LEU A 109 -16.60 -23.44 -18.78
CA LEU A 109 -16.50 -22.26 -19.66
C LEU A 109 -16.70 -20.93 -18.91
N PRO A 110 -17.67 -20.77 -18.00
CA PRO A 110 -17.76 -19.55 -17.18
C PRO A 110 -16.82 -19.56 -15.96
N VAL A 111 -16.43 -20.74 -15.45
CA VAL A 111 -15.60 -20.85 -14.23
C VAL A 111 -14.16 -20.42 -14.49
N VAL A 112 -13.55 -20.86 -15.60
CA VAL A 112 -12.13 -20.58 -15.90
C VAL A 112 -11.87 -19.08 -16.12
N PRO A 113 -12.66 -18.35 -16.93
CA PRO A 113 -12.48 -16.90 -17.11
C PRO A 113 -12.69 -16.13 -15.80
N VAL A 114 -13.68 -16.51 -15.00
CA VAL A 114 -13.91 -15.86 -13.69
C VAL A 114 -12.76 -16.15 -12.74
N PHE A 115 -12.23 -17.38 -12.74
CA PHE A 115 -11.06 -17.73 -11.95
C PHE A 115 -9.84 -16.91 -12.39
N LEU A 116 -9.56 -16.83 -13.70
CA LEU A 116 -8.44 -16.05 -14.22
C LEU A 116 -8.58 -14.55 -13.96
N LEU A 117 -9.79 -14.00 -14.14
CA LEU A 117 -10.08 -12.60 -13.86
C LEU A 117 -9.94 -12.30 -12.37
N ALA A 118 -10.58 -13.08 -11.49
CA ALA A 118 -10.48 -12.88 -10.05
C ALA A 118 -9.05 -13.07 -9.54
N ARG A 119 -8.31 -14.05 -10.07
CA ARG A 119 -6.89 -14.24 -9.77
C ARG A 119 -6.05 -13.04 -10.21
N TYR A 120 -6.33 -12.50 -11.40
CA TYR A 120 -5.68 -11.30 -11.92
C TYR A 120 -6.00 -10.12 -10.99
N GLU A 121 -7.27 -9.81 -10.73
CA GLU A 121 -7.67 -8.74 -9.81
C GLU A 121 -6.97 -8.86 -8.44
N ALA A 122 -6.97 -10.04 -7.82
CA ALA A 122 -6.30 -10.27 -6.55
C ALA A 122 -4.77 -10.05 -6.60
N ALA A 123 -4.12 -10.33 -7.72
CA ALA A 123 -2.70 -10.09 -7.90
C ALA A 123 -2.37 -8.60 -8.05
N PHE A 124 -3.33 -7.77 -8.49
CA PHE A 124 -3.19 -6.31 -8.59
C PHE A 124 -3.62 -5.59 -7.31
N HIS A 125 -4.51 -6.18 -6.52
CA HIS A 125 -5.00 -5.62 -5.25
C HIS A 125 -4.06 -5.93 -4.07
N THR A 126 -2.78 -6.17 -4.33
CA THR A 126 -1.80 -6.38 -3.27
C THR A 126 -1.29 -5.03 -2.77
N PRO A 127 -1.53 -4.69 -1.49
CA PRO A 127 -1.03 -3.45 -0.95
C PRO A 127 0.49 -3.51 -0.98
N LYS A 128 1.11 -2.49 -1.59
CA LYS A 128 2.57 -2.37 -1.53
C LYS A 128 2.96 -2.15 -0.07
N ALA A 129 4.11 -2.70 0.32
CA ALA A 129 4.72 -2.28 1.57
C ALA A 129 5.01 -0.78 1.47
N PRO A 130 4.78 0.00 2.52
CA PRO A 130 5.14 1.41 2.51
C PRO A 130 6.65 1.54 2.34
N LEU A 131 7.07 2.59 1.64
CA LEU A 131 8.46 3.02 1.59
C LEU A 131 8.92 3.35 3.02
N ILE A 132 10.17 3.00 3.34
CA ILE A 132 10.76 3.29 4.64
C ILE A 132 11.73 4.43 4.44
N ILE A 133 11.48 5.52 5.17
CA ILE A 133 12.21 6.77 5.04
C ILE A 133 12.87 7.08 6.38
N SER A 134 14.19 7.13 6.40
CA SER A 134 14.97 7.48 7.60
C SER A 134 14.84 8.99 7.85
N HIS A 135 14.20 9.38 8.95
CA HIS A 135 14.00 10.77 9.33
C HIS A 135 15.33 11.40 9.75
N ARG A 136 15.68 12.53 9.15
CA ARG A 136 16.91 13.31 9.41
C ARG A 136 18.20 12.49 9.38
N ALA A 137 18.24 11.47 8.52
CA ALA A 137 19.31 10.46 8.46
C ALA A 137 19.53 9.64 9.74
N LEU A 138 18.55 9.58 10.64
CA LEU A 138 18.65 8.78 11.85
C LEU A 138 18.35 7.30 11.58
N ASN A 139 19.14 6.46 12.24
CA ASN A 139 18.86 5.04 12.41
C ASN A 139 19.15 4.68 13.85
N ASP A 140 18.17 4.98 14.69
CA ASP A 140 18.38 5.25 16.10
C ASP A 140 19.22 6.53 16.33
N HIS A 141 19.37 6.96 17.58
CA HIS A 141 20.09 8.18 17.94
C HIS A 141 21.58 7.91 18.23
N HIS A 142 22.25 7.26 17.29
CA HIS A 142 23.70 6.94 17.37
C HIS A 142 24.60 7.93 16.62
N ALA A 143 24.02 8.98 16.05
CA ALA A 143 24.74 10.10 15.43
C ALA A 143 23.85 11.35 15.46
N ILE A 144 24.47 12.50 15.21
CA ILE A 144 23.76 13.78 15.10
C ILE A 144 22.97 13.81 13.79
N GLU A 145 21.68 14.14 13.89
CA GLU A 145 20.76 14.29 12.76
C GLU A 145 21.31 15.22 11.66
N ASN A 146 20.90 14.98 10.41
CA ASN A 146 21.27 15.80 9.25
C ASN A 146 22.79 15.92 8.99
N THR A 147 23.59 14.94 9.43
CA THR A 147 25.04 14.90 9.19
C THR A 147 25.44 13.83 8.18
N VAL A 148 26.63 13.97 7.61
CA VAL A 148 27.24 12.94 6.73
C VAL A 148 27.41 11.61 7.49
N GLU A 149 27.79 11.66 8.78
CA GLU A 149 27.93 10.46 9.61
C GLU A 149 26.58 9.76 9.82
N ALA A 150 25.53 10.51 10.16
CA ALA A 150 24.19 9.95 10.28
C ALA A 150 23.73 9.31 8.96
N LEU A 151 23.96 9.99 7.83
CA LEU A 151 23.66 9.44 6.50
C LEU A 151 24.37 8.11 6.25
N GLN A 152 25.67 8.02 6.57
CA GLN A 152 26.44 6.79 6.46
C GLN A 152 25.88 5.67 7.35
N LEU A 153 25.46 5.99 8.58
CA LEU A 153 24.87 5.01 9.50
C LEU A 153 23.49 4.54 9.03
N ALA A 154 22.61 5.44 8.62
CA ALA A 154 21.28 5.11 8.12
C ALA A 154 21.34 4.30 6.82
N SER A 155 22.26 4.64 5.91
CA SER A 155 22.46 3.90 4.64
C SER A 155 22.79 2.41 4.85
N LYS A 156 23.38 2.03 5.99
CA LYS A 156 23.64 0.60 6.32
C LYS A 156 22.36 -0.24 6.39
N SER A 157 21.23 0.37 6.75
CA SER A 157 19.92 -0.28 6.78
C SER A 157 19.18 -0.24 5.44
N GLN A 158 19.74 0.44 4.43
CA GLN A 158 19.17 0.59 3.08
C GLN A 158 17.68 1.01 3.09
N PRO A 159 17.31 2.12 3.77
CA PRO A 159 15.96 2.65 3.64
C PRO A 159 15.72 3.09 2.19
N ASP A 160 14.46 3.13 1.75
CA ASP A 160 14.11 3.56 0.40
C ASP A 160 14.54 5.01 0.13
N TYR A 161 14.41 5.86 1.15
CA TYR A 161 14.90 7.23 1.18
C TYR A 161 15.53 7.58 2.52
N ILE A 162 16.45 8.55 2.52
CA ILE A 162 16.88 9.25 3.73
C ILE A 162 16.36 10.69 3.63
N GLU A 163 15.63 11.11 4.65
CA GLU A 163 15.12 12.47 4.76
C GLU A 163 16.20 13.39 5.34
N ILE A 164 16.34 14.58 4.75
CA ILE A 164 17.31 15.61 5.15
C ILE A 164 16.62 16.98 5.12
N ASP A 165 16.73 17.71 6.22
CA ASP A 165 16.22 19.07 6.36
C ASP A 165 17.20 20.09 5.79
N LEU A 166 16.73 21.04 4.99
CA LEU A 166 17.57 22.11 4.41
C LEU A 166 17.14 23.51 4.82
N TRP A 167 18.14 24.35 5.08
CA TRP A 167 18.01 25.81 5.20
C TRP A 167 18.93 26.52 4.21
N GLU A 168 18.50 27.70 3.73
CA GLU A 168 19.36 28.64 3.01
C GLU A 168 20.27 29.43 3.97
N THR A 169 21.52 29.64 3.58
CA THR A 169 22.53 30.38 4.36
C THR A 169 22.58 31.87 3.99
N ALA A 170 23.31 32.68 4.76
CA ALA A 170 23.46 34.12 4.49
C ALA A 170 24.05 34.43 3.09
N ASP A 171 24.85 33.52 2.54
CA ASP A 171 25.46 33.58 1.21
C ASP A 171 24.67 32.80 0.14
N LEU A 172 23.40 32.47 0.41
CA LEU A 172 22.44 31.85 -0.51
C LEU A 172 22.82 30.42 -0.96
N GLU A 173 23.58 29.72 -0.13
CA GLU A 173 23.89 28.30 -0.25
C GLU A 173 22.98 27.48 0.70
N PHE A 174 23.18 26.16 0.79
CA PHE A 174 22.29 25.28 1.56
C PHE A 174 23.04 24.38 2.55
N ILE A 175 22.53 24.30 3.78
CA ILE A 175 23.02 23.40 4.83
C ILE A 175 21.96 22.38 5.22
N ALA A 176 22.43 21.23 5.70
CA ALA A 176 21.59 20.20 6.29
C ALA A 176 21.42 20.44 7.80
N PHE A 177 20.22 20.89 8.20
CA PHE A 177 19.89 21.24 9.59
C PHE A 177 18.38 21.40 9.77
N HIS A 178 17.83 20.98 10.92
CA HIS A 178 16.39 21.03 11.16
C HIS A 178 15.94 22.38 11.75
N ASP A 179 16.53 22.78 12.87
CA ASP A 179 16.02 23.89 13.68
C ASP A 179 16.30 25.26 13.04
N ALA A 180 15.39 26.21 13.25
CA ALA A 180 15.60 27.59 12.78
C ALA A 180 16.70 28.34 13.57
N SER A 181 17.26 27.76 14.64
CA SER A 181 18.28 28.36 15.51
C SER A 181 19.30 27.32 15.98
N LEU A 182 20.56 27.76 16.07
CA LEU A 182 21.68 26.95 16.51
C LEU A 182 21.81 26.89 18.06
N ILE A 183 21.00 27.64 18.80
CA ILE A 183 21.18 27.83 20.26
C ILE A 183 21.14 26.52 21.05
N ASN A 184 20.26 25.60 20.67
CA ASN A 184 20.10 24.32 21.35
C ASN A 184 21.18 23.30 21.02
N TRP A 185 21.97 23.55 19.98
CA TRP A 185 22.93 22.60 19.42
C TRP A 185 24.38 23.04 19.61
N ALA A 186 24.65 24.33 19.40
CA ALA A 186 25.99 24.91 19.48
C ALA A 186 26.11 26.00 20.57
N GLY A 187 25.02 26.30 21.29
CA GLY A 187 25.04 27.34 22.33
C GLY A 187 25.21 28.77 21.79
N VAL A 188 25.03 28.97 20.48
CA VAL A 188 25.13 30.28 19.82
C VAL A 188 23.78 30.74 19.30
N ASP A 189 23.43 31.99 19.58
CA ASP A 189 22.17 32.61 19.14
C ASP A 189 22.29 33.13 17.71
N TYR A 190 22.51 32.20 16.78
CA TYR A 190 22.49 32.42 15.35
C TYR A 190 21.47 31.50 14.69
N ARG A 191 20.96 31.93 13.54
CA ARG A 191 20.12 31.15 12.63
C ARG A 191 20.93 30.80 11.38
N PRO A 192 20.53 29.81 10.58
CA PRO A 192 21.18 29.51 9.31
C PRO A 192 21.36 30.74 8.40
N HIS A 193 20.36 31.61 8.33
CA HIS A 193 20.41 32.85 7.52
C HIS A 193 21.37 33.93 8.04
N ASP A 194 21.91 33.80 9.26
CA ASP A 194 22.80 34.80 9.86
C ASP A 194 24.28 34.54 9.52
N LEU A 195 24.61 33.34 9.02
CA LEU A 195 25.98 32.88 8.80
C LEU A 195 26.17 32.35 7.37
N THR A 196 27.40 32.50 6.85
CA THR A 196 27.77 31.92 5.56
C THR A 196 27.92 30.40 5.65
N LEU A 197 27.86 29.72 4.50
CA LEU A 197 28.10 28.28 4.41
C LEU A 197 29.43 27.88 5.09
N ALA A 198 30.49 28.63 4.80
CA ALA A 198 31.81 28.38 5.38
C ALA A 198 31.80 28.43 6.92
N ASN A 199 31.11 29.41 7.51
CA ASN A 199 31.00 29.52 8.97
C ASN A 199 30.15 28.40 9.56
N LEU A 200 29.04 28.06 8.92
CA LEU A 200 28.13 27.00 9.38
C LEU A 200 28.81 25.63 9.35
N THR A 201 29.50 25.29 8.26
CA THR A 201 30.19 23.99 8.14
C THR A 201 31.38 23.80 9.09
N GLU A 202 31.88 24.88 9.70
CA GLU A 202 32.88 24.80 10.78
C GLU A 202 32.26 24.76 12.19
N THR A 203 30.94 24.95 12.30
CA THR A 203 30.23 24.93 13.58
C THR A 203 30.04 23.49 14.05
N ILE A 204 30.44 23.21 15.30
CA ILE A 204 30.20 21.94 15.98
C ILE A 204 28.85 22.02 16.69
N ILE A 205 28.01 21.04 16.44
CA ILE A 205 26.71 20.85 17.09
C ILE A 205 26.75 19.58 17.95
N THR A 206 26.11 19.65 19.11
CA THR A 206 26.08 18.58 20.11
C THR A 206 24.64 18.34 20.55
N ASP A 207 24.21 17.08 20.58
CA ASP A 207 22.87 16.74 21.07
C ASP A 207 22.84 16.57 22.61
N ALA A 208 21.64 16.38 23.15
CA ALA A 208 21.44 16.15 24.58
C ALA A 208 22.08 14.86 25.12
N THR A 209 22.45 13.91 24.25
CA THR A 209 23.09 12.63 24.61
C THR A 209 24.62 12.71 24.58
N GLY A 210 25.18 13.77 24.00
CA GLY A 210 26.61 14.07 23.95
C GLY A 210 27.30 13.69 22.64
N TYR A 211 26.58 13.22 21.61
CA TYR A 211 27.18 13.10 20.27
C TYR A 211 27.51 14.50 19.74
N SER A 212 28.54 14.60 18.91
CA SER A 212 28.94 15.88 18.34
C SER A 212 29.42 15.70 16.92
N ALA A 213 29.05 16.64 16.05
CA ALA A 213 29.41 16.64 14.64
C ALA A 213 29.49 18.06 14.10
N LYS A 214 30.06 18.22 12.91
CA LYS A 214 29.97 19.48 12.15
C LYS A 214 28.67 19.51 11.36
N ILE A 215 28.09 20.70 11.20
CA ILE A 215 26.97 20.92 10.26
C ILE A 215 27.45 20.58 8.84
N ALA A 216 26.64 19.84 8.09
CA ALA A 216 26.96 19.48 6.71
C ALA A 216 26.38 20.51 5.72
N SER A 217 27.13 20.81 4.66
CA SER A 217 26.56 21.43 3.45
C SER A 217 25.72 20.40 2.69
N PHE A 218 24.75 20.87 1.90
CA PHE A 218 23.97 19.97 1.06
C PHE A 218 24.84 19.27 -0.01
N ASP A 219 25.90 19.92 -0.51
CA ASP A 219 26.85 19.30 -1.45
C ASP A 219 27.58 18.10 -0.83
N GLN A 220 27.94 18.17 0.46
CA GLN A 220 28.53 17.06 1.19
C GLN A 220 27.53 15.90 1.35
N ILE A 221 26.29 16.21 1.70
CA ILE A 221 25.20 15.23 1.81
C ILE A 221 24.95 14.52 0.47
N LEU A 222 24.82 15.26 -0.63
CA LEU A 222 24.63 14.68 -1.97
C LEU A 222 25.81 13.81 -2.41
N THR A 223 27.04 14.25 -2.10
CA THR A 223 28.25 13.47 -2.41
C THR A 223 28.24 12.13 -1.66
N GLU A 224 27.89 12.15 -0.37
CA GLU A 224 27.79 10.92 0.42
C GLU A 224 26.63 10.04 -0.05
N ALA A 225 25.45 10.61 -0.32
CA ALA A 225 24.29 9.89 -0.81
C ALA A 225 24.61 9.12 -2.11
N ARG A 226 25.33 9.76 -3.04
CA ARG A 226 25.82 9.10 -4.26
C ARG A 226 26.81 7.98 -3.96
N ALA A 227 27.74 8.18 -3.03
CA ALA A 227 28.70 7.16 -2.63
C ALA A 227 28.01 5.92 -2.05
N GLN A 228 26.89 6.11 -1.36
CA GLN A 228 26.06 5.04 -0.79
C GLN A 228 24.97 4.52 -1.75
N ASN A 229 24.82 5.11 -2.95
CA ASN A 229 23.69 4.88 -3.86
C ASN A 229 22.32 5.03 -3.15
N GLN A 230 22.22 6.05 -2.29
CA GLN A 230 21.07 6.32 -1.44
C GLN A 230 20.25 7.48 -2.03
N LYS A 231 18.94 7.29 -2.12
CA LYS A 231 18.03 8.37 -2.50
C LYS A 231 17.67 9.22 -1.30
N LEU A 232 17.41 10.51 -1.55
CA LEU A 232 17.06 11.48 -0.53
C LEU A 232 15.62 11.97 -0.67
N LEU A 233 14.98 12.25 0.46
CA LEU A 233 13.77 13.06 0.56
C LEU A 233 14.18 14.40 1.21
N ILE A 234 14.19 15.47 0.47
CA ILE A 234 14.68 16.75 0.98
C ILE A 234 13.52 17.55 1.57
N ASP A 235 13.53 17.79 2.89
CA ASP A 235 12.58 18.70 3.54
C ASP A 235 13.12 20.13 3.55
N PHE A 236 12.54 20.97 2.69
CA PHE A 236 12.91 22.37 2.60
C PHE A 236 12.23 23.17 3.69
N LYS A 237 13.03 23.70 4.62
CA LYS A 237 12.54 24.66 5.61
C LYS A 237 12.52 26.05 5.00
N THR A 238 11.45 26.78 5.30
CA THR A 238 11.22 28.11 4.76
C THR A 238 10.89 29.10 5.86
N SER A 239 11.28 30.35 5.68
CA SER A 239 10.97 31.47 6.56
C SER A 239 10.85 32.78 5.78
N ALA A 240 10.35 33.84 6.44
CA ALA A 240 10.30 35.17 5.85
C ALA A 240 11.68 35.80 5.55
N GLN A 241 12.78 35.16 5.97
CA GLN A 241 14.14 35.63 5.71
C GLN A 241 14.77 35.02 4.46
N ASP A 242 14.12 34.02 3.89
CA ASP A 242 14.57 33.37 2.68
C ASP A 242 14.70 34.38 1.55
N SER A 243 15.71 34.19 0.73
CA SER A 243 15.93 35.04 -0.43
C SER A 243 14.85 34.78 -1.48
N SER A 244 14.46 35.84 -2.21
CA SER A 244 13.57 35.68 -3.36
C SER A 244 14.19 34.84 -4.49
N GLN A 245 15.48 34.50 -4.38
CA GLN A 245 16.25 33.69 -5.34
C GLN A 245 16.40 32.24 -4.88
N MET A 246 15.91 31.86 -3.69
CA MET A 246 16.13 30.54 -3.10
C MET A 246 15.78 29.39 -4.07
N VAL A 247 14.58 29.44 -4.68
CA VAL A 247 14.13 28.44 -5.66
C VAL A 247 15.02 28.43 -6.89
N ASP A 248 15.36 29.60 -7.44
CA ASP A 248 16.19 29.70 -8.64
C ASP A 248 17.62 29.17 -8.38
N ASN A 249 18.21 29.52 -7.24
CA ASN A 249 19.53 29.06 -6.81
C ASN A 249 19.56 27.56 -6.60
N PHE A 250 18.55 27.03 -5.90
CA PHE A 250 18.40 25.59 -5.67
C PHE A 250 18.25 24.82 -6.98
N MET A 251 17.31 25.22 -7.84
CA MET A 251 17.04 24.54 -9.11
C MET A 251 18.24 24.62 -10.05
N LYS A 252 18.88 25.78 -10.16
CA LYS A 252 20.09 25.96 -10.98
C LYS A 252 21.21 25.01 -10.57
N LYS A 253 21.39 24.76 -9.27
CA LYS A 253 22.48 23.94 -8.75
C LYS A 253 22.14 22.45 -8.70
N TYR A 254 20.88 22.09 -8.40
CA TYR A 254 20.52 20.71 -8.02
C TYR A 254 19.51 20.03 -8.93
N GLN A 255 18.86 20.72 -9.86
CA GLN A 255 17.79 20.12 -10.68
C GLN A 255 18.22 18.82 -11.38
N ALA A 256 19.38 18.83 -12.04
CA ALA A 256 19.88 17.66 -12.76
C ALA A 256 20.18 16.47 -11.83
N SER A 257 20.59 16.71 -10.59
CA SER A 257 20.80 15.67 -9.58
C SER A 257 19.47 15.00 -9.24
N PHE A 258 18.44 15.81 -8.93
CA PHE A 258 17.13 15.31 -8.57
C PHE A 258 16.48 14.49 -9.69
N GLU A 259 16.55 14.99 -10.93
CA GLU A 259 15.96 14.31 -12.09
C GLU A 259 16.65 12.98 -12.44
N ASN A 260 17.98 12.91 -12.31
CA ASN A 260 18.73 11.72 -12.70
C ASN A 260 18.84 10.67 -11.58
N GLU A 261 18.82 11.10 -10.32
CA GLU A 261 19.08 10.26 -9.15
C GLU A 261 17.79 9.86 -8.42
N GLY A 262 16.65 10.44 -8.82
CA GLY A 262 15.33 10.09 -8.30
C GLY A 262 15.14 10.51 -6.85
N HIS A 263 15.63 11.69 -6.48
CA HIS A 263 15.37 12.31 -5.18
C HIS A 263 13.96 12.90 -5.14
N GLN A 264 13.41 12.99 -3.92
CA GLN A 264 12.13 13.61 -3.64
C GLN A 264 12.35 14.93 -2.90
N LEU A 265 11.35 15.81 -2.95
CA LEU A 265 11.34 17.07 -2.21
C LEU A 265 10.04 17.19 -1.41
N GLN A 266 10.12 17.70 -0.20
CA GLN A 266 8.97 18.08 0.60
C GLN A 266 9.17 19.45 1.24
N SER A 267 8.08 20.10 1.64
CA SER A 267 8.10 21.32 2.44
C SER A 267 6.72 21.54 3.07
N ALA A 268 6.67 22.25 4.19
CA ALA A 268 5.43 22.73 4.79
C ALA A 268 4.89 24.00 4.11
N ASP A 269 5.67 24.65 3.24
CA ASP A 269 5.24 25.84 2.50
C ASP A 269 4.64 25.47 1.12
N PRO A 270 3.31 25.59 0.94
CA PRO A 270 2.69 25.28 -0.34
C PRO A 270 3.06 26.27 -1.45
N HIS A 271 3.47 27.50 -1.14
CA HIS A 271 3.96 28.47 -2.13
C HIS A 271 5.33 28.09 -2.66
N PHE A 272 6.24 27.64 -1.78
CA PHE A 272 7.53 27.08 -2.19
C PHE A 272 7.36 25.85 -3.10
N ILE A 273 6.52 24.89 -2.70
CA ILE A 273 6.21 23.72 -3.52
C ILE A 273 5.64 24.12 -4.89
N ASN A 274 4.73 25.10 -4.93
CA ASN A 274 4.19 25.60 -6.19
C ASN A 274 5.27 26.25 -7.07
N ALA A 275 6.22 26.97 -6.48
CA ALA A 275 7.34 27.57 -7.22
C ALA A 275 8.26 26.50 -7.81
N ILE A 276 8.60 25.47 -7.04
CA ILE A 276 9.37 24.30 -7.51
C ILE A 276 8.62 23.61 -8.66
N LEU A 277 7.33 23.33 -8.51
CA LEU A 277 6.51 22.66 -9.53
C LEU A 277 6.30 23.48 -10.80
N LYS A 278 6.41 24.82 -10.75
CA LYS A 278 6.45 25.66 -11.97
C LYS A 278 7.77 25.49 -12.71
N TYR A 279 8.86 25.30 -11.98
CA TYR A 279 10.20 25.13 -12.54
C TYR A 279 10.41 23.72 -13.10
N ALA A 280 10.00 22.69 -12.34
CA ALA A 280 10.11 21.29 -12.71
C ALA A 280 8.82 20.51 -12.35
N PRO A 281 7.81 20.51 -13.24
CA PRO A 281 6.49 19.91 -12.99
C PRO A 281 6.48 18.39 -12.74
N LYS A 282 7.59 17.71 -12.97
CA LYS A 282 7.73 16.25 -12.83
C LYS A 282 8.46 15.85 -11.56
N PHE A 283 8.90 16.80 -10.73
CA PHE A 283 9.56 16.48 -9.47
C PHE A 283 8.60 15.74 -8.55
N GLU A 284 9.11 14.68 -7.92
CA GLU A 284 8.38 14.00 -6.87
C GLU A 284 8.33 14.91 -5.64
N THR A 285 7.17 15.56 -5.44
CA THR A 285 6.98 16.60 -4.43
C THR A 285 5.86 16.25 -3.46
N TYR A 286 6.13 16.47 -2.17
CA TYR A 286 5.18 16.23 -1.10
C TYR A 286 4.94 17.51 -0.30
N LEU A 287 3.68 17.78 0.03
CA LEU A 287 3.34 18.88 0.93
C LEU A 287 3.19 18.33 2.35
N LEU A 288 3.94 18.88 3.31
CA LEU A 288 3.71 18.60 4.72
C LEU A 288 2.45 19.36 5.17
N MET A 289 1.48 18.65 5.74
CA MET A 289 0.23 19.27 6.16
C MET A 289 -0.47 18.51 7.29
N SER A 290 -1.23 19.23 8.10
CA SER A 290 -2.14 18.68 9.12
C SER A 290 -3.62 18.95 8.82
N ALA A 291 -3.90 19.63 7.70
CA ALA A 291 -5.23 19.95 7.20
C ALA A 291 -5.16 20.11 5.67
N PRO A 292 -6.30 20.02 4.95
CA PRO A 292 -6.31 20.25 3.51
C PRO A 292 -5.73 21.63 3.15
N PRO A 293 -4.90 21.74 2.10
CA PRO A 293 -4.25 22.99 1.73
C PRO A 293 -5.25 23.99 1.16
N GLU A 294 -4.99 25.28 1.38
CA GLU A 294 -5.82 26.38 0.85
C GLU A 294 -5.64 26.60 -0.65
N ILE A 295 -4.53 26.12 -1.23
CA ILE A 295 -4.22 26.25 -2.66
C ILE A 295 -4.22 24.89 -3.35
N GLU A 296 -4.61 24.88 -4.62
CA GLU A 296 -4.53 23.68 -5.45
C GLU A 296 -3.12 23.49 -6.02
N LEU A 297 -2.58 22.28 -5.86
CA LEU A 297 -1.29 21.87 -6.40
C LEU A 297 -1.51 20.66 -7.34
N PRO A 298 -1.91 20.87 -8.61
CA PRO A 298 -2.31 19.79 -9.51
C PRO A 298 -1.17 18.79 -9.76
N ASN A 299 0.06 19.29 -9.92
CA ASN A 299 1.26 18.49 -10.18
C ASN A 299 1.92 17.91 -8.91
N LEU A 300 1.34 18.13 -7.73
CA LEU A 300 1.86 17.56 -6.49
C LEU A 300 1.79 16.03 -6.53
N THR A 301 2.87 15.36 -6.13
CA THR A 301 2.92 13.90 -6.07
C THR A 301 2.12 13.35 -4.91
N GLY A 302 2.26 13.96 -3.73
CA GLY A 302 1.68 13.43 -2.51
C GLY A 302 1.60 14.41 -1.35
N TYR A 303 1.13 13.90 -0.22
CA TYR A 303 1.04 14.60 1.04
C TYR A 303 1.79 13.84 2.13
N SER A 304 2.37 14.57 3.08
CA SER A 304 3.12 14.02 4.21
C SER A 304 2.50 14.54 5.51
N VAL A 305 1.90 13.65 6.33
CA VAL A 305 1.06 14.05 7.47
C VAL A 305 1.59 13.51 8.79
N PRO A 306 1.57 14.29 9.88
CA PRO A 306 1.86 13.77 11.20
C PRO A 306 0.84 12.67 11.60
N LEU A 307 1.30 11.45 11.88
CA LEU A 307 0.43 10.29 12.13
C LEU A 307 -0.52 10.52 13.32
N ASP A 308 -0.05 11.22 14.35
CA ASP A 308 -0.80 11.56 15.56
C ASP A 308 -1.87 12.64 15.32
N GLN A 309 -1.78 13.38 14.22
CA GLN A 309 -2.74 14.41 13.80
C GLN A 309 -3.64 13.94 12.64
N LEU A 310 -3.48 12.70 12.18
CA LEU A 310 -4.27 12.16 11.09
C LEU A 310 -5.73 11.93 11.52
N THR A 311 -6.64 12.72 10.96
CA THR A 311 -8.09 12.55 11.15
C THR A 311 -8.71 11.75 10.01
N ASP A 312 -9.89 11.15 10.24
CA ASP A 312 -10.67 10.48 9.18
C ASP A 312 -11.04 11.43 8.04
N GLU A 313 -11.27 12.71 8.34
CA GLU A 313 -11.56 13.74 7.34
C GLU A 313 -10.35 13.95 6.41
N LEU A 314 -9.16 14.14 7.00
CA LEU A 314 -7.92 14.34 6.26
C LEU A 314 -7.55 13.09 5.45
N LEU A 315 -7.68 11.89 6.03
CA LEU A 315 -7.46 10.62 5.34
C LEU A 315 -8.40 10.48 4.13
N ASN A 316 -9.68 10.80 4.28
CA ASN A 316 -10.64 10.76 3.18
C ASN A 316 -10.35 11.79 2.09
N TYR A 317 -9.89 13.00 2.47
CA TYR A 317 -9.44 14.02 1.53
C TYR A 317 -8.27 13.49 0.68
N ILE A 318 -7.25 12.94 1.32
CA ILE A 318 -6.06 12.40 0.65
C ILE A 318 -6.44 11.26 -0.28
N ARG A 319 -7.23 10.30 0.18
CA ARG A 319 -7.70 9.17 -0.64
C ARG A 319 -8.49 9.61 -1.87
N LYS A 320 -9.36 10.62 -1.75
CA LYS A 320 -10.11 11.17 -2.88
C LYS A 320 -9.24 11.89 -3.90
N SER A 321 -8.10 12.44 -3.48
CA SER A 321 -7.17 13.12 -4.37
C SER A 321 -6.41 12.18 -5.32
N GLY A 322 -6.30 10.88 -4.95
CA GLY A 322 -5.50 9.90 -5.68
C GLY A 322 -3.99 10.17 -5.65
N LYS A 323 -3.53 11.09 -4.80
CA LYS A 323 -2.13 11.43 -4.59
C LYS A 323 -1.49 10.48 -3.57
N SER A 324 -0.16 10.38 -3.61
CA SER A 324 0.59 9.55 -2.67
C SER A 324 0.48 10.09 -1.23
N PHE A 325 0.61 9.21 -0.25
CA PHE A 325 0.41 9.53 1.16
C PHE A 325 1.52 8.99 2.07
N TYR A 326 2.31 9.89 2.66
CA TYR A 326 3.31 9.57 3.67
C TYR A 326 2.84 9.98 5.06
N VAL A 327 3.36 9.29 6.09
CA VAL A 327 3.16 9.65 7.49
C VAL A 327 4.48 9.80 8.24
N TRP A 328 4.51 10.74 9.19
CA TRP A 328 5.68 11.04 10.03
C TRP A 328 5.25 11.44 11.45
N THR A 329 6.14 11.54 12.43
CA THR A 329 7.29 10.64 12.57
C THR A 329 6.80 9.38 13.28
N VAL A 330 6.92 8.23 12.62
CA VAL A 330 6.38 6.96 13.13
C VAL A 330 7.48 6.17 13.82
N ASN A 331 7.54 6.29 15.15
CA ASN A 331 8.61 5.68 15.92
C ASN A 331 8.20 4.43 16.68
N THR A 332 6.92 4.15 16.92
CA THR A 332 6.49 2.98 17.69
C THR A 332 6.07 1.81 16.79
N PRO A 333 6.24 0.54 17.22
CA PRO A 333 5.70 -0.62 16.50
C PRO A 333 4.19 -0.50 16.23
N GLU A 334 3.43 0.03 17.20
CA GLU A 334 1.99 0.26 17.07
C GLU A 334 1.69 1.30 15.98
N GLY A 335 2.49 2.38 15.91
CA GLY A 335 2.39 3.37 14.85
C GLY A 335 2.71 2.80 13.48
N VAL A 336 3.72 1.93 13.38
CA VAL A 336 4.05 1.22 12.12
C VAL A 336 2.90 0.31 11.69
N GLN A 337 2.28 -0.41 12.63
CA GLN A 337 1.10 -1.22 12.37
C GLN A 337 -0.10 -0.37 11.92
N GLN A 338 -0.35 0.76 12.57
CA GLN A 338 -1.40 1.68 12.18
C GLN A 338 -1.17 2.21 10.76
N ALA A 339 0.05 2.65 10.44
CA ALA A 339 0.44 3.13 9.12
C ALA A 339 0.26 2.06 8.03
N ASP A 340 0.67 0.80 8.28
CA ASP A 340 0.44 -0.30 7.34
C ASP A 340 -1.06 -0.61 7.17
N THR A 341 -1.84 -0.52 8.26
CA THR A 341 -3.28 -0.81 8.27
C THR A 341 -4.08 0.21 7.45
N ILE A 342 -3.69 1.48 7.48
CA ILE A 342 -4.33 2.54 6.67
C ILE A 342 -3.75 2.63 5.25
N GLU A 343 -2.77 1.78 4.94
CA GLU A 343 -2.14 1.61 3.63
C GLU A 343 -1.45 2.88 3.12
N VAL A 344 -0.63 3.50 3.96
CA VAL A 344 0.23 4.61 3.54
C VAL A 344 1.24 4.15 2.48
N ASP A 345 1.69 5.07 1.63
CA ASP A 345 2.75 4.80 0.65
C ASP A 345 4.16 4.92 1.25
N GLY A 346 4.31 5.61 2.38
CA GLY A 346 5.61 5.83 3.01
C GLY A 346 5.52 6.15 4.50
N ILE A 347 6.53 5.67 5.24
CA ILE A 347 6.70 5.85 6.69
C ILE A 347 8.03 6.56 6.92
N ILE A 348 7.98 7.77 7.48
CA ILE A 348 9.14 8.53 7.93
C ILE A 348 9.37 8.22 9.42
N THR A 349 10.57 7.78 9.77
CA THR A 349 10.87 7.21 11.10
C THR A 349 12.32 7.44 11.50
N ASP A 350 12.58 7.64 12.79
CA ASP A 350 13.94 7.69 13.34
C ASP A 350 14.57 6.28 13.42
N TYR A 351 13.77 5.22 13.22
CA TYR A 351 14.18 3.84 13.45
C TYR A 351 13.93 2.93 12.22
N PRO A 352 14.49 3.22 11.04
CA PRO A 352 14.27 2.46 9.80
C PRO A 352 14.52 0.95 9.96
N THR A 353 15.59 0.53 10.67
CA THR A 353 15.87 -0.90 10.92
C THR A 353 14.76 -1.59 11.73
N ARG A 354 14.25 -0.90 12.77
CA ARG A 354 13.13 -1.42 13.58
C ARG A 354 11.85 -1.47 12.76
N THR A 355 11.56 -0.41 12.00
CA THR A 355 10.39 -0.33 11.13
C THR A 355 10.39 -1.44 10.08
N GLN A 356 11.53 -1.73 9.45
CA GLN A 356 11.70 -2.89 8.56
C GLN A 356 11.35 -4.20 9.27
N THR A 357 11.86 -4.41 10.48
CA THR A 357 11.59 -5.60 11.29
C THR A 357 10.11 -5.72 11.65
N VAL A 358 9.47 -4.62 12.06
CA VAL A 358 8.05 -4.59 12.39
C VAL A 358 7.22 -4.89 11.13
N LEU A 359 7.44 -4.21 10.01
CA LEU A 359 6.72 -4.46 8.76
C LEU A 359 6.88 -5.89 8.24
N SER A 360 8.08 -6.47 8.36
CA SER A 360 8.30 -7.88 7.99
C SER A 360 7.64 -8.86 8.98
N SER A 361 7.52 -8.49 10.26
CA SER A 361 6.83 -9.27 11.30
C SER A 361 5.30 -9.14 11.29
N LEU A 362 4.75 -8.00 10.86
CA LEU A 362 3.31 -7.76 10.72
C LEU A 362 2.66 -8.76 9.78
N SER A 363 3.49 -9.49 9.03
CA SER A 363 3.20 -10.59 8.14
C SER A 363 2.27 -10.11 7.04
N GLN A 364 2.78 -10.18 5.82
CA GLN A 364 1.93 -10.18 4.65
C GLN A 364 0.73 -11.13 4.88
N ALA A 365 0.94 -12.27 5.55
CA ALA A 365 -0.11 -13.22 5.97
C ALA A 365 -1.32 -12.55 6.63
N ASN A 366 -1.13 -11.66 7.61
CA ASN A 366 -2.25 -10.99 8.27
C ASN A 366 -2.97 -10.02 7.32
N LYS A 367 -2.23 -9.25 6.52
CA LYS A 367 -2.81 -8.31 5.54
C LYS A 367 -3.66 -9.05 4.50
N TYR A 368 -3.13 -10.13 3.93
CA TYR A 368 -3.84 -10.97 2.97
C TYR A 368 -5.01 -11.74 3.60
N THR A 369 -4.89 -12.16 4.86
CA THR A 369 -6.00 -12.76 5.61
C THR A 369 -7.13 -11.76 5.79
N LYS A 370 -6.81 -10.53 6.23
CA LYS A 370 -7.78 -9.45 6.39
C LYS A 370 -8.48 -9.11 5.08
N LEU A 371 -7.73 -8.92 3.99
CA LEU A 371 -8.30 -8.66 2.67
C LEU A 371 -9.24 -9.78 2.22
N TYR A 372 -8.87 -11.04 2.45
CA TYR A 372 -9.75 -12.17 2.11
C TYR A 372 -11.04 -12.15 2.94
N GLN A 373 -10.95 -11.82 4.23
CA GLN A 373 -12.11 -11.67 5.11
C GLN A 373 -13.02 -10.50 4.70
N GLU A 374 -12.48 -9.33 4.36
CA GLU A 374 -13.25 -8.16 3.88
C GLU A 374 -14.03 -8.50 2.60
N GLN A 375 -13.45 -9.28 1.69
CA GLN A 375 -14.13 -9.73 0.47
C GLN A 375 -15.30 -10.66 0.79
N LEU A 376 -15.16 -11.51 1.80
CA LEU A 376 -16.26 -12.33 2.30
C LEU A 376 -17.35 -11.50 2.98
N GLN A 377 -16.98 -10.42 3.67
CA GLN A 377 -17.92 -9.46 4.24
C GLN A 377 -18.73 -8.75 3.15
N TYR A 378 -18.14 -8.44 2.00
CA TYR A 378 -18.85 -7.86 0.86
C TYR A 378 -20.02 -8.74 0.41
N PHE A 379 -19.88 -10.07 0.50
CA PHE A 379 -20.96 -11.01 0.21
C PHE A 379 -22.06 -11.02 1.28
N LYS A 380 -21.84 -10.51 2.49
CA LYS A 380 -22.79 -10.46 3.62
C LYS A 380 -23.42 -11.81 3.99
N ILE A 381 -22.74 -12.91 3.71
CA ILE A 381 -23.25 -14.28 3.90
C ILE A 381 -22.58 -15.00 5.08
N PHE A 382 -21.35 -14.63 5.45
CA PHE A 382 -20.58 -15.33 6.48
C PHE A 382 -20.67 -14.63 7.84
N PRO A 383 -20.92 -15.36 8.94
CA PRO A 383 -20.92 -14.81 10.30
C PRO A 383 -19.50 -14.40 10.67
N ILE A 384 -19.38 -13.23 11.29
CA ILE A 384 -18.09 -12.64 11.68
C ILE A 384 -17.86 -12.97 13.16
N GLN A 385 -16.66 -13.44 13.50
CA GLN A 385 -16.13 -13.25 14.84
C GLN A 385 -15.44 -11.88 14.82
N GLU A 386 -16.03 -10.89 15.50
CA GLU A 386 -15.27 -9.68 15.85
C GLU A 386 -14.08 -10.15 16.70
N GLN A 387 -12.87 -9.92 16.20
CA GLN A 387 -11.63 -10.08 16.96
C GLN A 387 -11.13 -8.72 17.37
#